data_AF-A0A3C0WKK4-F1
#
_entry.id   AF-A0A3C0WKK4-F1
#
_cell.length_a   1.000
_cell.length_b   1.000
_cell.length_c   1.000
_cell.angle_alpha   90.00
_cell.angle_beta   90.00
_cell.angle_gamma   90.00
#
_symmetry.space_group_name_H-M   'P 1'
#
loop_
_entity.id
_entity.type
_entity.pdbx_description
1 polymer ?
#
loop_
_entity_poly.entity_id
_entity_poly.type
_entity_poly.pdbx_seq_one_letter_code
_entity_poly.pdbx_strand_id
1 'polypeptide(L)'
;LEMDRLQVGSPYTYELITVPIRSLDDDALMKLSSEGQLYLTLVEMQTIKAHFEELGRDPTDIELESVAQTWSEHCSHKTLAGRIAYRDENGEQRFENMLKETIFDATVQIRERLGEDDWCVSVFKDNAGIVRFDEDYNVVFKVETHNHPSALEPYGGANTGIGGVIRDPLGTGLGAKPICNTDVFCFADPSTSHENLPPGVLHPRRVMNGVVSGVRDYGNRMGIPTVNGAVYFDDRYLGNPLVYCGNV
;
A
#
# COMPACT_ATOMS: atom_id res chain seq x y z
N LEU A 1 -10.40 -11.02 -33.89
CA LEU A 1 -9.77 -9.71 -34.07
C LEU A 1 -8.28 -9.95 -34.11
N GLU A 2 -7.70 -10.08 -35.30
CA GLU A 2 -6.24 -10.01 -35.45
C GLU A 2 -5.88 -8.52 -35.40
N MET A 3 -5.09 -8.14 -34.39
CA MET A 3 -4.54 -6.79 -34.24
C MET A 3 -3.05 -6.85 -34.50
N ASP A 4 -2.65 -6.52 -35.72
CA ASP A 4 -1.26 -6.67 -36.17
C ASP A 4 -0.40 -5.46 -35.79
N ARG A 5 -1.04 -4.32 -35.45
CA ARG A 5 -0.40 -3.07 -35.01
C ARG A 5 -1.33 -2.26 -34.09
N LEU A 6 -0.76 -1.72 -33.02
CA LEU A 6 -1.37 -0.65 -32.22
C LEU A 6 -1.14 0.68 -32.97
N GLN A 7 -2.20 1.30 -33.50
CA GLN A 7 -2.12 2.52 -34.32
C GLN A 7 -1.96 3.83 -33.52
N VAL A 8 -1.85 3.76 -32.20
CA VAL A 8 -1.76 4.95 -31.34
C VAL A 8 -0.36 5.02 -30.73
N GLY A 9 0.50 5.89 -31.28
CA GLY A 9 1.83 6.15 -30.75
C GLY A 9 2.65 7.06 -31.67
N SER A 10 3.43 7.97 -31.10
CA SER A 10 4.49 8.68 -31.80
C SER A 10 5.78 7.84 -31.78
N PRO A 11 6.70 8.02 -32.74
CA PRO A 11 8.04 7.46 -32.63
C PRO A 11 8.67 7.88 -31.29
N TYR A 12 9.02 6.91 -30.45
CA TYR A 12 9.78 7.17 -29.22
C TYR A 12 11.27 7.06 -29.55
N THR A 13 12.01 8.12 -29.28
CA THR A 13 13.48 8.08 -29.31
C THR A 13 13.94 7.95 -27.88
N TYR A 14 14.59 6.84 -27.57
CA TYR A 14 15.13 6.62 -26.24
C TYR A 14 16.23 7.63 -25.92
N GLU A 15 16.14 8.24 -24.74
CA GLU A 15 17.14 9.11 -24.17
C GLU A 15 17.46 8.62 -22.76
N LEU A 16 18.73 8.29 -22.49
CA LEU A 16 19.18 7.92 -21.16
C LEU A 16 19.49 9.19 -20.37
N ILE A 17 18.73 9.46 -19.32
CA ILE A 17 18.94 10.63 -18.46
C ILE A 17 19.87 10.23 -17.31
N THR A 18 20.97 10.96 -17.16
CA THR A 18 21.89 10.84 -16.02
C THR A 18 21.73 12.07 -15.13
N VAL A 19 21.52 11.86 -13.84
CA VAL A 19 21.24 12.93 -12.87
C VAL A 19 22.52 13.25 -12.09
N PRO A 20 23.12 14.45 -12.23
CA PRO A 20 24.46 14.76 -11.72
C PRO A 20 24.53 14.99 -10.19
N ILE A 21 23.97 14.07 -9.41
CA ILE A 21 23.74 14.19 -7.96
C ILE A 21 25.02 14.46 -7.16
N ARG A 22 26.17 13.94 -7.61
CA ARG A 22 27.45 14.07 -6.89
C ARG A 22 27.93 15.52 -6.81
N SER A 23 27.54 16.33 -7.78
CA SER A 23 27.91 17.76 -7.85
C SER A 23 26.96 18.69 -7.10
N LEU A 24 25.81 18.18 -6.64
CA LEU A 24 24.77 19.00 -6.03
C LEU A 24 25.07 19.31 -4.57
N ASP A 25 24.79 20.53 -4.15
CA ASP A 25 24.72 20.91 -2.73
C ASP A 25 23.34 20.54 -2.14
N ASP A 26 23.17 20.76 -0.83
CA ASP A 26 21.95 20.38 -0.10
C ASP A 26 20.69 21.05 -0.66
N ASP A 27 20.78 22.32 -1.05
CA ASP A 27 19.65 23.06 -1.64
C ASP A 27 19.27 22.49 -3.01
N ALA A 28 20.26 22.18 -3.85
CA ALA A 28 20.03 21.56 -5.14
C ALA A 28 19.54 20.11 -5.04
N LEU A 29 19.97 19.35 -4.02
CA LEU A 29 19.42 18.02 -3.71
C LEU A 29 17.94 18.10 -3.34
N MET A 30 17.55 19.06 -2.50
CA MET A 30 16.14 19.23 -2.14
C MET A 30 15.28 19.73 -3.30
N LYS A 31 15.85 20.58 -4.17
CA LYS A 31 15.20 20.98 -5.42
C LYS A 31 14.98 19.78 -6.34
N LEU A 32 16.01 18.95 -6.53
CA LEU A 32 15.90 17.71 -7.31
C LEU A 32 14.83 16.77 -6.72
N SER A 33 14.80 16.60 -5.40
CA SER A 33 13.83 15.75 -4.71
C SER A 33 12.38 16.21 -4.92
N SER A 34 12.14 17.53 -4.86
CA SER A 34 10.79 18.09 -5.01
C SER A 34 10.33 18.18 -6.48
N GLU A 35 11.17 18.71 -7.37
CA GLU A 35 10.84 18.88 -8.80
C GLU A 35 10.83 17.53 -9.54
N GLY A 36 11.69 16.59 -9.13
CA GLY A 36 11.72 15.22 -9.64
C GLY A 36 10.67 14.30 -9.03
N GLN A 37 9.79 14.80 -8.15
CA GLN A 37 8.73 14.03 -7.49
C GLN A 37 9.22 12.81 -6.68
N LEU A 38 10.47 12.86 -6.21
CA LEU A 38 11.07 11.80 -5.38
C LEU A 38 10.56 11.88 -3.93
N TYR A 39 10.31 13.11 -3.45
CA TYR A 39 9.85 13.41 -2.08
C TYR A 39 10.70 12.77 -0.97
N LEU A 40 11.99 12.60 -1.24
CA LEU A 40 13.00 12.17 -0.29
C LEU A 40 13.45 13.33 0.60
N THR A 41 13.72 13.02 1.87
CA THR A 41 14.32 13.94 2.82
C THR A 41 15.77 14.25 2.46
N LEU A 42 16.32 15.34 3.02
CA LEU A 42 17.71 15.72 2.79
C LEU A 42 18.69 14.59 3.15
N VAL A 43 18.45 13.90 4.27
CA VAL A 43 19.31 12.80 4.73
C VAL A 43 19.27 11.62 3.76
N GLU A 44 18.10 11.27 3.24
CA GLU A 44 17.97 10.22 2.22
C GLU A 44 18.70 10.62 0.93
N MET A 45 18.55 11.87 0.47
CA MET A 45 19.25 12.40 -0.71
C MET A 45 20.77 12.42 -0.52
N GLN A 46 21.27 12.83 0.64
CA GLN A 46 22.69 12.80 0.99
C GLN A 46 23.23 11.36 1.02
N THR A 47 22.43 10.42 1.52
CA THR A 47 22.80 8.99 1.55
C THR A 47 22.95 8.44 0.13
N ILE A 48 22.01 8.77 -0.75
CA ILE A 48 22.07 8.39 -2.17
C ILE A 48 23.28 9.03 -2.85
N LYS A 49 23.51 10.34 -2.62
CA LYS A 49 24.68 11.05 -3.14
C LYS A 49 25.97 10.35 -2.73
N ALA A 50 26.16 10.06 -1.44
CA ALA A 50 27.34 9.39 -0.92
C ALA A 50 27.57 8.01 -1.56
N HIS A 51 26.49 7.24 -1.77
CA HIS A 51 26.57 5.96 -2.47
C HIS A 51 27.09 6.10 -3.91
N PHE A 52 26.59 7.08 -4.65
CA PHE A 52 27.03 7.33 -6.04
C PHE A 52 28.42 7.96 -6.13
N GLU A 53 28.83 8.74 -5.12
CA GLU A 53 30.23 9.19 -4.97
C GLU A 53 31.19 7.99 -4.81
N GLU A 54 30.83 7.01 -3.97
CA GLU A 54 31.62 5.79 -3.78
C GLU A 54 31.72 4.97 -5.07
N LEU A 55 30.62 4.85 -5.82
CA LEU A 55 30.61 4.17 -7.12
C LEU A 55 31.38 4.92 -8.23
N GLY A 56 31.75 6.18 -7.99
CA GLY A 56 32.45 6.99 -8.99
C GLY A 56 31.62 7.36 -10.21
N ARG A 57 30.28 7.28 -10.13
CA ARG A 57 29.35 7.66 -11.22
C ARG A 57 28.09 8.31 -10.70
N ASP A 58 27.40 9.04 -11.57
CA ASP A 58 26.06 9.56 -11.28
C ASP A 58 24.96 8.50 -11.55
N PRO A 59 23.82 8.56 -10.86
CA PRO A 59 22.67 7.71 -11.13
C PRO A 59 22.01 8.07 -12.47
N THR A 60 21.39 7.07 -13.07
CA THR A 60 20.33 7.29 -14.05
C THR A 60 19.05 7.74 -13.34
N ASP A 61 18.17 8.43 -14.07
CA ASP A 61 16.85 8.83 -13.57
C ASP A 61 16.05 7.64 -12.99
N ILE A 62 16.07 6.49 -13.68
CA ILE A 62 15.35 5.29 -13.24
C ILE A 62 15.95 4.67 -11.97
N GLU A 63 17.27 4.73 -11.77
CA GLU A 63 17.90 4.28 -10.52
C GLU A 63 17.44 5.14 -9.35
N LEU A 64 17.39 6.46 -9.55
CA LEU A 64 16.98 7.41 -8.52
C LEU A 64 15.49 7.24 -8.17
N GLU A 65 14.62 7.12 -9.17
CA GLU A 65 13.19 6.86 -8.99
C GLU A 65 12.95 5.52 -8.27
N SER A 66 13.71 4.48 -8.63
CA SER A 66 13.60 3.15 -7.98
C SER A 66 13.93 3.23 -6.49
N VAL A 67 14.97 3.99 -6.11
CA VAL A 67 15.30 4.21 -4.70
C VAL A 67 14.20 5.03 -4.01
N ALA A 68 13.69 6.10 -4.64
CA ALA A 68 12.63 6.92 -4.07
C ALA A 68 11.35 6.12 -3.77
N GLN A 69 10.91 5.29 -4.71
CA GLN A 69 9.73 4.45 -4.52
C GLN A 69 9.92 3.40 -3.43
N THR A 70 11.09 2.74 -3.38
CA THR A 70 11.37 1.70 -2.37
C THR A 70 11.53 2.27 -0.97
N TRP A 71 12.06 3.48 -0.83
CA TRP A 71 12.25 4.16 0.46
C TRP A 71 11.06 5.00 0.91
N SER A 72 9.99 5.06 0.11
CA SER A 72 8.75 5.75 0.47
C SER A 72 8.14 5.17 1.76
N GLU A 73 7.31 5.96 2.45
CA GLU A 73 6.61 5.49 3.67
C GLU A 73 5.74 4.26 3.40
N HIS A 74 5.07 4.25 2.24
CA HIS A 74 4.19 3.17 1.82
C HIS A 74 4.93 1.84 1.64
N CYS A 75 6.19 1.87 1.18
CA CYS A 75 6.99 0.66 0.95
C CYS A 75 7.82 0.26 2.17
N SER A 76 8.48 1.22 2.82
CA SER A 76 9.44 0.96 3.90
C SER A 76 8.81 0.96 5.30
N HIS A 77 7.56 1.40 5.45
CA HIS A 77 6.84 1.42 6.73
C HIS A 77 7.62 2.14 7.84
N LYS A 78 8.23 3.30 7.53
CA LYS A 78 9.23 3.94 8.40
C LYS A 78 8.63 4.38 9.73
N THR A 79 7.37 4.81 9.75
CA THR A 79 6.65 5.16 10.99
C THR A 79 6.46 3.93 11.88
N LEU A 80 6.03 2.81 11.31
CA LEU A 80 5.79 1.57 12.05
C LEU A 80 7.09 0.92 12.55
N ALA A 81 8.19 1.11 11.83
CA ALA A 81 9.52 0.67 12.27
C ALA A 81 10.24 1.68 13.17
N GLY A 82 9.66 2.87 13.35
CA GLY A 82 10.28 4.01 14.02
C GLY A 82 10.33 3.89 15.54
N ARG A 83 11.18 4.75 16.13
CA ARG A 83 11.26 4.96 17.58
C ARG A 83 10.16 5.90 18.02
N ILE A 84 9.30 5.46 18.94
CA ILE A 84 8.12 6.21 19.35
C ILE A 84 8.10 6.33 20.88
N ALA A 85 8.10 7.57 21.37
CA ALA A 85 7.80 7.89 22.76
C ALA A 85 6.34 8.34 22.85
N TYR A 86 5.52 7.59 23.56
CA TYR A 86 4.10 7.81 23.73
C TYR A 86 3.79 8.10 25.20
N ARG A 87 2.85 9.00 25.47
CA ARG A 87 2.38 9.28 26.83
C ARG A 87 0.87 9.39 26.85
N ASP A 88 0.24 8.68 27.78
CA ASP A 88 -1.19 8.72 28.05
C ASP A 88 -1.48 8.88 29.55
N GLU A 89 -2.74 8.65 29.92
CA GLU A 89 -3.21 8.64 31.32
C GLU A 89 -2.59 7.53 32.18
N ASN A 90 -2.01 6.49 31.56
CA ASN A 90 -1.40 5.35 32.21
C ASN A 90 0.13 5.46 32.34
N GLY A 91 0.76 6.43 31.67
CA GLY A 91 2.18 6.74 31.82
C GLY A 91 2.90 7.02 30.50
N GLU A 92 4.23 6.90 30.51
CA GLU A 92 5.07 7.03 29.31
C GLU A 92 5.54 5.64 28.86
N GLN A 93 5.40 5.36 27.57
CA GLN A 93 5.87 4.17 26.89
C GLN A 93 6.86 4.56 25.79
N ARG A 94 7.85 3.70 25.56
CA ARG A 94 8.85 3.89 24.50
C ARG A 94 9.00 2.60 23.71
N PHE A 95 8.95 2.75 22.40
CA PHE A 95 9.20 1.68 21.44
C PHE A 95 10.45 2.03 20.65
N GLU A 96 11.36 1.07 20.50
CA GLU A 96 12.49 1.16 19.59
C GLU A 96 12.10 0.75 18.17
N ASN A 97 11.11 -0.14 18.05
CA ASN A 97 10.45 -0.54 16.82
C ASN A 97 9.00 -0.95 17.11
N MET A 98 8.06 -0.04 16.84
CA MET A 98 6.65 -0.23 17.18
C MET A 98 6.06 -1.53 16.57
N LEU A 99 6.33 -1.84 15.30
CA LEU A 99 5.80 -3.03 14.64
C LEU A 99 6.29 -4.33 15.29
N LYS A 100 7.59 -4.41 15.60
CA LYS A 100 8.19 -5.60 16.21
C LYS A 100 7.68 -5.82 17.61
N GLU A 101 7.66 -4.75 18.42
CA GLU A 101 7.30 -4.81 19.85
C GLU A 101 5.79 -4.89 20.10
N THR A 102 4.96 -4.83 19.05
CA THR A 102 3.50 -4.97 19.16
C THR A 102 3.01 -6.17 18.36
N ILE A 103 2.82 -6.02 17.06
CA ILE A 103 2.18 -7.02 16.20
C ILE A 103 3.02 -8.29 16.07
N PHE A 104 4.33 -8.15 15.88
CA PHE A 104 5.19 -9.33 15.72
C PHE A 104 5.34 -10.05 17.05
N ASP A 105 5.63 -9.33 18.13
CA ASP A 105 5.78 -9.92 19.47
C ASP A 105 4.50 -10.64 19.93
N ALA A 106 3.31 -10.04 19.73
CA ALA A 106 2.05 -10.70 20.01
C ALA A 106 1.88 -12.03 19.24
N THR A 107 2.30 -12.06 17.97
CA THR A 107 2.28 -13.28 17.15
C THR A 107 3.28 -14.31 17.66
N VAL A 108 4.50 -13.90 18.03
CA VAL A 108 5.51 -14.78 18.61
C VAL A 108 4.98 -15.41 19.90
N GLN A 109 4.43 -14.60 20.81
CA GLN A 109 3.83 -15.09 22.06
C GLN A 109 2.68 -16.08 21.82
N ILE A 110 1.83 -15.83 20.82
CA ILE A 110 0.75 -16.76 20.44
C ILE A 110 1.34 -18.10 20.00
N ARG A 111 2.36 -18.08 19.15
CA ARG A 111 3.01 -19.30 18.64
C ARG A 111 3.72 -20.08 19.74
N GLU A 112 4.45 -19.39 20.61
CA GLU A 112 5.11 -20.01 21.78
C GLU A 112 4.10 -20.69 22.71
N ARG A 113 2.96 -20.03 22.95
CA ARG A 113 1.88 -20.60 23.76
C ARG A 113 1.23 -21.83 23.13
N LEU A 114 1.14 -21.87 21.79
CA LEU A 114 0.57 -23.00 21.06
C LEU A 114 1.53 -24.20 21.00
N GLY A 115 2.85 -23.98 21.01
CA GLY A 115 3.84 -25.05 21.04
C GLY A 115 3.68 -26.01 19.86
N GLU A 116 3.41 -27.29 20.15
CA GLU A 116 3.19 -28.32 19.11
C GLU A 116 1.88 -28.10 18.32
N ASP A 117 0.93 -27.35 18.89
CA ASP A 117 -0.35 -27.00 18.26
C ASP A 117 -0.26 -25.71 17.41
N ASP A 118 0.94 -25.18 17.14
CA ASP A 118 1.12 -24.00 16.29
C ASP A 118 0.57 -24.28 14.88
N TRP A 119 -0.36 -23.41 14.46
CA TRP A 119 -0.98 -23.44 13.14
C TRP A 119 -0.48 -22.31 12.23
N CYS A 120 0.43 -21.46 12.69
CA CYS A 120 1.03 -20.41 11.86
C CYS A 120 2.11 -21.00 10.93
N VAL A 121 1.80 -21.15 9.64
CA VAL A 121 2.71 -21.70 8.65
C VAL A 121 3.70 -20.64 8.15
N SER A 122 3.19 -19.47 7.73
CA SER A 122 4.01 -18.34 7.29
C SER A 122 3.38 -17.03 7.76
N VAL A 123 4.14 -16.26 8.54
CA VAL A 123 3.72 -14.95 9.06
C VAL A 123 4.89 -13.98 8.89
N PHE A 124 4.60 -12.77 8.41
CA PHE A 124 5.57 -11.68 8.19
C PHE A 124 6.75 -12.00 7.25
N LYS A 125 6.63 -13.01 6.39
CA LYS A 125 7.70 -13.44 5.46
C LYS A 125 7.33 -13.33 3.98
N ASP A 126 6.05 -13.23 3.67
CA ASP A 126 5.52 -13.32 2.32
C ASP A 126 4.39 -12.30 2.13
N ASN A 127 3.81 -12.24 0.93
CA ASN A 127 2.77 -11.30 0.55
C ASN A 127 1.47 -11.48 1.35
N ALA A 128 1.20 -12.68 1.87
CA ALA A 128 0.05 -13.00 2.72
C ALA A 128 0.42 -13.88 3.91
N GLY A 129 -0.45 -13.91 4.92
CA GLY A 129 -0.33 -14.82 6.06
C GLY A 129 -0.88 -16.20 5.70
N ILE A 130 -0.20 -17.27 6.15
CA ILE A 130 -0.62 -18.65 5.94
C ILE A 130 -0.83 -19.34 7.29
N VAL A 131 -2.01 -19.94 7.44
CA VAL A 131 -2.40 -20.70 8.62
C VAL A 131 -2.85 -22.10 8.22
N ARG A 132 -2.51 -23.11 9.01
CA ARG A 132 -2.98 -24.48 8.81
C ARG A 132 -4.46 -24.56 9.16
N PHE A 133 -5.26 -25.11 8.25
CA PHE A 133 -6.69 -25.33 8.48
C PHE A 133 -6.96 -26.79 8.85
N ASP A 134 -6.41 -27.72 8.08
CA ASP A 134 -6.46 -29.16 8.33
C ASP A 134 -5.18 -29.86 7.80
N GLU A 135 -5.24 -31.19 7.64
CA GLU A 135 -4.10 -31.99 7.16
C GLU A 135 -3.78 -31.76 5.68
N ASP A 136 -4.76 -31.33 4.88
CA ASP A 136 -4.66 -31.21 3.42
C ASP A 136 -4.55 -29.75 2.95
N TYR A 137 -5.08 -28.80 3.74
CA TYR A 137 -5.24 -27.41 3.34
C TYR A 137 -4.66 -26.42 4.36
N ASN A 138 -4.03 -25.40 3.79
CA ASN A 138 -3.75 -24.14 4.48
C ASN A 138 -4.71 -23.06 3.97
N VAL A 139 -5.02 -22.11 4.84
CA VAL A 139 -5.71 -20.88 4.50
C VAL A 139 -4.66 -19.79 4.34
N VAL A 140 -4.70 -19.11 3.20
CA VAL A 140 -3.90 -17.91 2.93
C VAL A 140 -4.83 -16.71 3.07
N PHE A 141 -4.43 -15.69 3.80
CA PHE A 141 -5.26 -14.52 4.01
C PHE A 141 -4.46 -13.23 3.98
N LYS A 142 -5.01 -12.23 3.31
CA LYS A 142 -4.45 -10.89 3.24
C LYS A 142 -5.56 -9.85 3.19
N VAL A 143 -5.27 -8.70 3.80
CA VAL A 143 -6.07 -7.48 3.71
C VAL A 143 -5.15 -6.33 3.33
N GLU A 144 -5.62 -5.47 2.45
CA GLU A 144 -4.96 -4.24 2.02
C GLU A 144 -5.92 -3.05 2.06
N THR A 145 -5.36 -1.85 1.93
CA THR A 145 -6.13 -0.61 1.79
C THR A 145 -5.80 0.09 0.48
N HIS A 146 -6.76 0.80 -0.11
CA HIS A 146 -6.53 1.62 -1.31
C HIS A 146 -7.15 3.03 -1.21
N ASN A 147 -6.98 3.65 -0.05
CA ASN A 147 -7.68 4.85 0.41
C ASN A 147 -7.51 6.07 -0.52
N HIS A 148 -6.27 6.55 -0.67
CA HIS A 148 -5.99 7.82 -1.35
C HIS A 148 -6.37 7.79 -2.84
N PRO A 149 -6.05 6.74 -3.62
CA PRO A 149 -6.51 6.68 -5.00
C PRO A 149 -8.03 6.56 -5.11
N SER A 150 -8.70 5.85 -4.18
CA SER A 150 -10.17 5.80 -4.13
C SER A 150 -10.82 7.14 -3.75
N ALA A 151 -10.08 8.05 -3.10
CA ALA A 151 -10.55 9.41 -2.86
C ALA A 151 -10.59 10.25 -4.15
N LEU A 152 -9.63 10.01 -5.06
CA LEU A 152 -9.44 10.78 -6.30
C LEU A 152 -10.24 10.20 -7.48
N GLU A 153 -10.17 8.88 -7.65
CA GLU A 153 -10.91 8.13 -8.68
C GLU A 153 -11.50 6.87 -8.04
N PRO A 154 -12.73 6.96 -7.51
CA PRO A 154 -13.28 5.93 -6.63
C PRO A 154 -13.44 4.56 -7.29
N TYR A 155 -13.78 4.49 -8.58
CA TYR A 155 -14.01 3.21 -9.25
C TYR A 155 -12.70 2.47 -9.47
N GLY A 156 -11.77 3.08 -10.20
CA GLY A 156 -10.48 2.51 -10.55
C GLY A 156 -9.61 2.29 -9.34
N GLY A 157 -9.56 3.23 -8.39
CA GLY A 157 -8.80 3.06 -7.14
C GLY A 157 -9.26 1.85 -6.33
N ALA A 158 -10.57 1.64 -6.20
CA ALA A 158 -11.08 0.48 -5.47
C ALA A 158 -10.95 -0.82 -6.27
N ASN A 159 -11.12 -0.75 -7.59
CA ASN A 159 -10.95 -1.87 -8.51
C ASN A 159 -9.52 -2.41 -8.50
N THR A 160 -8.51 -1.52 -8.49
CA THR A 160 -7.10 -1.92 -8.33
C THR A 160 -6.77 -2.39 -6.92
N GLY A 161 -7.45 -1.86 -5.89
CA GLY A 161 -7.33 -2.32 -4.51
C GLY A 161 -7.71 -3.78 -4.33
N ILE A 162 -8.92 -4.17 -4.73
CA ILE A 162 -9.33 -5.58 -4.65
C ILE A 162 -8.47 -6.47 -5.57
N GLY A 163 -8.09 -5.96 -6.75
CA GLY A 163 -7.22 -6.69 -7.66
C GLY A 163 -5.82 -6.90 -7.12
N GLY A 164 -5.28 -5.95 -6.35
CA GLY A 164 -4.01 -6.04 -5.65
C GLY A 164 -4.04 -7.16 -4.63
N VAL A 165 -4.98 -7.10 -3.69
CA VAL A 165 -5.08 -8.10 -2.62
C VAL A 165 -5.37 -9.52 -3.14
N ILE A 166 -6.05 -9.70 -4.27
CA ILE A 166 -6.22 -11.03 -4.91
C ILE A 166 -4.87 -11.58 -5.42
N ARG A 167 -3.96 -10.71 -5.89
CA ARG A 167 -2.64 -11.15 -6.37
C ARG A 167 -1.72 -11.58 -5.23
N ASP A 168 -1.92 -11.10 -4.02
CA ASP A 168 -1.08 -11.44 -2.88
C ASP A 168 -1.14 -12.94 -2.52
N PRO A 169 -2.31 -13.57 -2.31
CA PRO A 169 -2.40 -15.03 -2.16
C PRO A 169 -1.94 -15.79 -3.39
N LEU A 170 -2.21 -15.30 -4.61
CA LEU A 170 -1.71 -15.91 -5.85
C LEU A 170 -0.18 -15.95 -5.91
N GLY A 171 0.49 -14.94 -5.35
CA GLY A 171 1.95 -14.82 -5.30
C GLY A 171 2.59 -15.34 -4.00
N THR A 172 1.80 -15.89 -3.08
CA THR A 172 2.29 -16.40 -1.79
C THR A 172 2.75 -17.86 -1.91
N GLY A 173 3.96 -18.17 -1.45
CA GLY A 173 4.55 -19.50 -1.54
C GLY A 173 4.67 -20.01 -2.99
N LEU A 174 4.02 -21.13 -3.29
CA LEU A 174 3.92 -21.70 -4.65
C LEU A 174 2.62 -21.32 -5.37
N GLY A 175 1.85 -20.40 -4.77
CA GLY A 175 0.54 -19.94 -5.22
C GLY A 175 -0.60 -20.56 -4.43
N ALA A 176 -1.52 -19.70 -3.96
CA ALA A 176 -2.81 -20.10 -3.39
C ALA A 176 -3.94 -19.82 -4.38
N LYS A 177 -5.06 -20.51 -4.22
CA LYS A 177 -6.27 -20.28 -5.03
C LYS A 177 -7.21 -19.34 -4.27
N PRO A 178 -7.46 -18.11 -4.75
CA PRO A 178 -8.50 -17.24 -4.19
C PRO A 178 -9.87 -17.91 -4.20
N ILE A 179 -10.54 -17.95 -3.05
CA ILE A 179 -11.86 -18.54 -2.85
C ILE A 179 -12.92 -17.52 -2.45
N CYS A 180 -12.56 -16.46 -1.74
CA CYS A 180 -13.49 -15.39 -1.40
C CYS A 180 -12.82 -14.06 -1.04
N ASN A 181 -13.58 -12.99 -1.13
CA ASN A 181 -13.16 -11.64 -0.76
C ASN A 181 -13.88 -11.17 0.50
N THR A 182 -13.29 -10.19 1.17
CA THR A 182 -13.91 -9.42 2.26
C THR A 182 -13.71 -7.92 2.02
N ASP A 183 -14.59 -7.07 2.51
CA ASP A 183 -14.39 -5.62 2.42
C ASP A 183 -14.80 -4.85 3.68
N VAL A 184 -14.10 -3.75 3.97
CA VAL A 184 -14.55 -2.81 5.00
C VAL A 184 -14.40 -1.41 4.45
N PHE A 185 -15.53 -0.71 4.32
CA PHE A 185 -15.56 0.63 3.77
C PHE A 185 -15.97 1.66 4.82
N CYS A 186 -15.20 2.73 4.93
CA CYS A 186 -15.55 3.88 5.75
C CYS A 186 -15.70 5.13 4.89
N PHE A 187 -16.85 5.80 4.96
CA PHE A 187 -17.17 7.00 4.19
C PHE A 187 -17.69 8.11 5.10
N ALA A 188 -17.65 9.35 4.63
CA ALA A 188 -18.49 10.40 5.21
C ALA A 188 -19.96 10.21 4.81
N ASP A 189 -20.87 10.93 5.49
CA ASP A 189 -22.31 10.81 5.25
C ASP A 189 -22.67 11.07 3.77
N PRO A 190 -23.32 10.12 3.06
CA PRO A 190 -23.73 10.29 1.67
C PRO A 190 -24.83 11.35 1.46
N SER A 191 -25.35 11.95 2.54
CA SER A 191 -26.28 13.09 2.55
C SER A 191 -25.60 14.44 2.78
N THR A 192 -24.26 14.48 2.93
CA THR A 192 -23.49 15.72 3.08
C THR A 192 -23.88 16.78 2.04
N SER A 193 -24.19 18.00 2.49
CA SER A 193 -24.51 19.10 1.58
C SER A 193 -23.32 19.45 0.69
N HIS A 194 -23.57 19.77 -0.58
CA HIS A 194 -22.54 20.20 -1.51
C HIS A 194 -21.86 21.50 -1.06
N GLU A 195 -22.57 22.35 -0.32
CA GLU A 195 -22.05 23.62 0.21
C GLU A 195 -21.00 23.42 1.31
N ASN A 196 -21.03 22.25 1.98
CA ASN A 196 -20.10 21.91 3.06
C ASN A 196 -18.87 21.12 2.56
N LEU A 197 -18.75 20.90 1.24
CA LEU A 197 -17.63 20.16 0.67
C LEU A 197 -16.40 21.05 0.56
N PRO A 198 -15.23 20.64 1.09
CA PRO A 198 -13.97 21.32 0.83
C PRO A 198 -13.65 21.32 -0.67
N PRO A 199 -12.96 22.35 -1.18
CA PRO A 199 -12.52 22.39 -2.57
C PRO A 199 -11.70 21.16 -2.96
N GLY A 200 -12.02 20.56 -4.10
CA GLY A 200 -11.33 19.37 -4.63
C GLY A 200 -11.80 18.03 -4.05
N VAL A 201 -12.68 18.02 -3.04
CA VAL A 201 -13.21 16.78 -2.45
C VAL A 201 -14.40 16.27 -3.25
N LEU A 202 -14.38 14.97 -3.60
CA LEU A 202 -15.53 14.32 -4.20
C LEU A 202 -16.65 14.13 -3.17
N HIS A 203 -17.89 14.34 -3.60
CA HIS A 203 -19.07 14.11 -2.77
C HIS A 203 -19.09 12.67 -2.22
N PRO A 204 -19.33 12.43 -0.91
CA PRO A 204 -19.22 11.10 -0.31
C PRO A 204 -20.06 10.02 -1.00
N ARG A 205 -21.29 10.36 -1.42
CA ARG A 205 -22.14 9.47 -2.22
C ARG A 205 -21.49 9.00 -3.54
N ARG A 206 -20.74 9.88 -4.23
CA ARG A 206 -20.00 9.52 -5.46
C ARG A 206 -18.86 8.57 -5.14
N VAL A 207 -18.11 8.85 -4.07
CA VAL A 207 -17.02 7.99 -3.60
C VAL A 207 -17.54 6.61 -3.26
N MET A 208 -18.57 6.52 -2.42
CA MET A 208 -19.22 5.26 -2.03
C MET A 208 -19.69 4.44 -3.23
N ASN A 209 -20.45 5.06 -4.15
CA ASN A 209 -20.96 4.36 -5.33
C ASN A 209 -19.83 3.84 -6.24
N GLY A 210 -18.78 4.63 -6.42
CA GLY A 210 -17.63 4.23 -7.24
C GLY A 210 -16.82 3.11 -6.59
N VAL A 211 -16.53 3.21 -5.29
CA VAL A 211 -15.79 2.17 -4.53
C VAL A 211 -16.54 0.83 -4.59
N VAL A 212 -17.83 0.83 -4.22
CA VAL A 212 -18.64 -0.39 -4.23
C VAL A 212 -18.72 -0.99 -5.64
N SER A 213 -18.91 -0.15 -6.66
CA SER A 213 -18.93 -0.61 -8.05
C SER A 213 -17.59 -1.20 -8.45
N GLY A 214 -16.47 -0.54 -8.13
CA GLY A 214 -15.11 -0.96 -8.48
C GLY A 214 -14.74 -2.32 -7.89
N VAL A 215 -14.98 -2.51 -6.58
CA VAL A 215 -14.71 -3.77 -5.88
C VAL A 215 -15.57 -4.91 -6.45
N ARG A 216 -16.89 -4.68 -6.52
CA ARG A 216 -17.85 -5.65 -7.06
C ARG A 216 -17.46 -6.09 -8.47
N ASP A 217 -17.13 -5.13 -9.32
CA ASP A 217 -16.85 -5.34 -10.72
C ASP A 217 -15.59 -6.17 -10.98
N TYR A 218 -14.54 -5.99 -10.18
CA TYR A 218 -13.33 -6.83 -10.28
C TYR A 218 -13.61 -8.23 -9.79
N GLY A 219 -14.16 -8.36 -8.57
CA GLY A 219 -14.47 -9.67 -7.95
C GLY A 219 -15.38 -10.52 -8.83
N ASN A 220 -16.46 -9.93 -9.36
CA ASN A 220 -17.39 -10.62 -10.25
C ASN A 220 -16.73 -11.11 -11.54
N ARG A 221 -15.84 -10.32 -12.14
CA ARG A 221 -15.13 -10.72 -13.37
C ARG A 221 -14.10 -11.80 -13.11
N MET A 222 -13.49 -11.82 -11.93
CA MET A 222 -12.59 -12.88 -11.48
C MET A 222 -13.34 -14.14 -11.02
N GLY A 223 -14.66 -14.06 -10.81
CA GLY A 223 -15.47 -15.16 -10.29
C GLY A 223 -15.22 -15.46 -8.80
N ILE A 224 -14.78 -14.46 -8.03
CA ILE A 224 -14.48 -14.59 -6.60
C ILE A 224 -15.54 -13.82 -5.79
N PRO A 225 -16.36 -14.49 -4.97
CA PRO A 225 -17.44 -13.85 -4.24
C PRO A 225 -16.91 -13.03 -3.06
N THR A 226 -17.47 -11.85 -2.81
CA THR A 226 -17.32 -11.15 -1.53
C THR A 226 -18.31 -11.74 -0.52
N VAL A 227 -17.81 -12.34 0.56
CA VAL A 227 -18.62 -13.13 1.52
C VAL A 227 -18.81 -12.46 2.87
N ASN A 228 -18.02 -11.43 3.17
CA ASN A 228 -18.08 -10.69 4.42
C ASN A 228 -17.73 -9.23 4.16
N GLY A 229 -18.33 -8.33 4.94
CA GLY A 229 -17.81 -6.97 5.02
C GLY A 229 -18.55 -6.07 5.99
N ALA A 230 -18.13 -4.81 6.04
CA ALA A 230 -18.76 -3.78 6.86
C ALA A 230 -18.73 -2.41 6.17
N VAL A 231 -19.73 -1.57 6.47
CA VAL A 231 -19.74 -0.17 6.07
C VAL A 231 -19.94 0.70 7.31
N TYR A 232 -19.09 1.71 7.47
CA TYR A 232 -19.16 2.66 8.57
C TYR A 232 -19.17 4.10 8.05
N PHE A 233 -19.97 4.95 8.69
CA PHE A 233 -20.10 6.36 8.31
C PHE A 233 -19.62 7.27 9.43
N ASP A 234 -18.73 8.21 9.10
CA ASP A 234 -18.22 9.23 10.01
C ASP A 234 -17.65 10.40 9.20
N ASP A 235 -17.94 11.63 9.63
CA ASP A 235 -17.53 12.84 8.93
C ASP A 235 -16.00 12.97 8.81
N ARG A 236 -15.23 12.28 9.67
CA ARG A 236 -13.77 12.23 9.59
C ARG A 236 -13.23 11.54 8.33
N TYR A 237 -14.06 10.80 7.60
CA TYR A 237 -13.70 10.20 6.31
C TYR A 237 -14.01 11.12 5.12
N LEU A 238 -14.41 12.37 5.36
CA LEU A 238 -14.60 13.34 4.28
C LEU A 238 -13.25 13.69 3.65
N GLY A 239 -13.16 13.58 2.33
CA GLY A 239 -11.93 13.82 1.58
C GLY A 239 -10.99 12.62 1.49
N ASN A 240 -11.06 11.65 2.40
CA ASN A 240 -10.28 10.42 2.33
C ASN A 240 -11.04 9.23 2.96
N PRO A 241 -11.64 8.34 2.14
CA PRO A 241 -12.33 7.16 2.65
C PRO A 241 -11.34 6.11 3.17
N LEU A 242 -11.82 5.15 3.95
CA LEU A 242 -11.11 3.90 4.15
C LEU A 242 -11.71 2.83 3.24
N VAL A 243 -10.86 2.18 2.45
CA VAL A 243 -11.24 1.14 1.49
C VAL A 243 -10.36 -0.07 1.75
N TYR A 244 -10.79 -0.92 2.70
CA TYR A 244 -10.15 -2.21 2.94
C TYR A 244 -10.73 -3.26 2.01
N CYS A 245 -9.83 -4.04 1.40
CA CYS A 245 -10.16 -5.23 0.62
C CYS A 245 -9.33 -6.38 1.16
N GLY A 246 -9.95 -7.55 1.31
CA GLY A 246 -9.29 -8.78 1.73
C GLY A 246 -9.57 -9.91 0.76
N ASN A 247 -8.66 -10.88 0.72
CA ASN A 247 -8.82 -12.11 -0.05
C ASN A 247 -8.33 -13.31 0.77
N VAL A 248 -9.11 -14.39 0.67
CA VAL A 248 -8.80 -15.74 1.14
C VAL A 248 -8.58 -16.62 -0.08
#